data_AF-A0A5B6ZPH2-F1
#
_entry.id   AF-A0A5B6ZPH2-F1
#
_cell.length_a   1.000
_cell.length_b   1.000
_cell.length_c   1.000
_cell.angle_alpha   90.00
_cell.angle_beta   90.00
_cell.angle_gamma   90.00
#
_symmetry.space_group_name_H-M   'P 1'
#
loop_
_entity.id
_entity.type
_entity.pdbx_description
1 polymer ?
#
loop_
_entity_poly.entity_id
_entity_poly.type
_entity_poly.pdbx_seq_one_letter_code
_entity_poly.pdbx_strand_id
1 'polypeptide(L)'
;MIERGLKLEAELRSCEPLRSEVMQLRAEAQKLNALRQELSAQVQTLTKDITKLQAENQQLSAMRVDIDGMRKELLEARRAFEYEKKANEEQVEHKQAMEKNLISMAREIEKLRAEQLSTERRARGFGAGDYGILNGSPEMRYSGSAFGDVYGGGAWGTYDKRGAPRR
;
A
#
# COMPACT_ATOMS: atom_id res chain seq x y z
N MET A 1 -21.93 -4.58 107.18
CA MET A 1 -21.74 -3.75 105.97
C MET A 1 -20.37 -3.94 105.32
N ILE A 2 -19.29 -4.12 106.10
CA ILE A 2 -17.91 -4.24 105.59
C ILE A 2 -17.70 -5.48 104.69
N GLU A 3 -18.21 -6.66 105.06
CA GLU A 3 -18.03 -7.89 104.27
C GLU A 3 -18.65 -7.83 102.86
N ARG A 4 -19.77 -7.13 102.70
CA ARG A 4 -20.39 -6.92 101.38
C ARG A 4 -19.51 -6.04 100.49
N GLY A 5 -18.86 -5.02 101.06
CA GLY A 5 -17.91 -4.17 100.34
C GLY A 5 -16.69 -4.96 99.87
N LEU A 6 -16.12 -5.81 100.75
CA LEU A 6 -14.97 -6.65 100.41
C LEU A 6 -15.27 -7.68 99.31
N LYS A 7 -16.47 -8.28 99.31
CA LYS A 7 -16.91 -9.18 98.22
C LYS A 7 -17.01 -8.45 96.87
N LEU A 8 -17.63 -7.28 96.86
CA LEU A 8 -17.75 -6.47 95.63
C LEU A 8 -16.38 -6.03 95.10
N GLU A 9 -15.43 -5.72 95.98
CA GLU A 9 -14.07 -5.33 95.59
C GLU A 9 -13.28 -6.51 94.99
N ALA A 10 -13.44 -7.72 95.56
CA ALA A 10 -12.86 -8.93 95.00
C ALA A 10 -13.45 -9.29 93.63
N GLU A 11 -14.78 -9.16 93.47
CA GLU A 11 -15.46 -9.34 92.19
C GLU A 11 -14.98 -8.31 91.15
N LEU A 12 -14.82 -7.05 91.54
CA LEU A 12 -14.29 -6.00 90.66
C LEU A 12 -12.87 -6.33 90.17
N ARG A 13 -11.97 -6.74 91.08
CA ARG A 13 -10.60 -7.14 90.71
C ARG A 13 -10.58 -8.36 89.79
N SER A 14 -11.49 -9.31 89.97
CA SER A 14 -11.60 -10.47 89.08
C SER A 14 -12.04 -10.12 87.65
N CYS A 15 -12.69 -8.97 87.45
CA CYS A 15 -13.16 -8.50 86.15
C CYS A 15 -12.13 -7.63 85.38
N GLU A 16 -11.10 -7.11 86.06
CA GLU A 16 -10.02 -6.33 85.43
C GLU A 16 -9.29 -7.04 84.28
N PRO A 17 -8.89 -8.33 84.38
CA PRO A 17 -8.24 -9.02 83.26
C PRO A 17 -9.15 -9.13 82.03
N LEU A 18 -10.43 -9.45 82.21
CA LEU A 18 -11.43 -9.48 81.13
C LEU A 18 -11.55 -8.13 80.43
N ARG A 19 -11.54 -7.03 81.20
CA ARG A 19 -11.55 -5.67 80.63
C ARG A 19 -10.31 -5.43 79.77
N SER A 20 -9.13 -5.89 80.20
CA SER A 20 -7.89 -5.75 79.43
C SER A 20 -7.93 -6.56 78.13
N GLU A 21 -8.44 -7.79 78.16
CA GLU A 21 -8.61 -8.65 76.98
C GLU A 21 -9.57 -8.02 75.97
N VAL A 22 -10.70 -7.48 76.43
CA VAL A 22 -11.67 -6.78 75.55
C VAL A 22 -11.01 -5.59 74.85
N MET A 23 -10.15 -4.83 75.55
CA MET A 23 -9.41 -3.73 74.92
C MET A 23 -8.40 -4.22 73.88
N GLN A 24 -7.69 -5.32 74.15
CA GLN A 24 -6.75 -5.93 73.20
C GLN A 24 -7.46 -6.47 71.97
N LEU A 25 -8.52 -7.26 72.14
CA LEU A 25 -9.34 -7.80 71.05
C LEU A 25 -9.94 -6.70 70.19
N ARG A 26 -10.36 -5.57 70.80
CA ARG A 26 -10.84 -4.41 70.04
C ARG A 26 -9.74 -3.79 69.18
N ALA A 27 -8.52 -3.68 69.70
CA ALA A 27 -7.37 -3.17 68.94
C ALA A 27 -7.00 -4.13 67.79
N GLU A 28 -7.01 -5.43 68.03
CA GLU A 28 -6.76 -6.45 66.99
C GLU A 28 -7.84 -6.42 65.90
N ALA A 29 -9.12 -6.32 66.28
CA ALA A 29 -10.23 -6.20 65.33
C ALA A 29 -10.08 -4.94 64.45
N GLN A 30 -9.59 -3.82 65.00
CA GLN A 30 -9.29 -2.62 64.23
C GLN A 30 -8.14 -2.85 63.22
N LYS A 31 -7.06 -3.51 63.65
CA LYS A 31 -5.94 -3.86 62.75
C LYS A 31 -6.38 -4.78 61.61
N LEU A 32 -7.16 -5.82 61.92
CA LEU A 32 -7.69 -6.74 60.92
C LEU A 32 -8.61 -6.04 59.93
N ASN A 33 -9.45 -5.10 60.39
CA ASN A 33 -10.29 -4.30 59.50
C ASN A 33 -9.48 -3.40 58.58
N ALA A 34 -8.40 -2.79 59.06
CA ALA A 34 -7.50 -2.00 58.22
C ALA A 34 -6.84 -2.86 57.13
N LEU A 35 -6.31 -4.04 57.51
CA LEU A 35 -5.73 -4.99 56.56
C LEU A 35 -6.76 -5.46 55.52
N ARG A 36 -7.99 -5.73 55.94
CA ARG A 36 -9.09 -6.11 55.04
C ARG A 36 -9.38 -5.01 54.01
N GLN A 37 -9.38 -3.74 54.43
CA GLN A 37 -9.60 -2.61 53.54
C GLN A 37 -8.46 -2.46 52.53
N GLU A 38 -7.21 -2.58 52.99
CA GLU A 38 -6.03 -2.53 52.12
C GLU A 38 -6.04 -3.66 51.07
N LEU A 39 -6.25 -4.91 51.50
CA LEU A 39 -6.35 -6.05 50.59
C LEU A 39 -7.51 -5.88 49.60
N SER A 40 -8.64 -5.33 50.04
CA SER A 40 -9.77 -5.05 49.14
C SER A 40 -9.39 -4.01 48.07
N ALA A 41 -8.64 -2.98 48.43
CA ALA A 41 -8.15 -1.98 47.48
C ALA A 41 -7.12 -2.57 46.50
N GLN A 42 -6.23 -3.46 46.97
CA GLN A 42 -5.27 -4.18 46.11
C GLN A 42 -6.00 -5.08 45.11
N VAL A 43 -7.00 -5.85 45.56
CA VAL A 43 -7.82 -6.70 44.68
C VAL A 43 -8.54 -5.87 43.62
N GLN A 44 -9.12 -4.72 43.97
CA GLN A 44 -9.76 -3.84 43.00
C GLN A 44 -8.78 -3.29 41.96
N THR A 45 -7.57 -2.92 42.38
CA THR A 45 -6.51 -2.45 41.48
C THR A 45 -6.08 -3.56 40.52
N LEU A 46 -5.76 -4.74 41.04
CA LEU A 46 -5.37 -5.89 40.22
C LEU A 46 -6.47 -6.32 39.26
N THR A 47 -7.74 -6.23 39.67
CA THR A 47 -8.88 -6.52 38.79
C THR A 47 -8.91 -5.55 37.60
N LYS A 48 -8.67 -4.25 37.82
CA LYS A 48 -8.60 -3.25 36.75
C LYS A 48 -7.40 -3.47 35.83
N ASP A 49 -6.27 -3.90 36.37
CA ASP A 49 -5.09 -4.15 35.56
C ASP A 49 -5.24 -5.42 34.72
N ILE A 50 -5.89 -6.46 35.25
CA ILE A 50 -6.26 -7.66 34.49
C ILE A 50 -7.17 -7.30 33.31
N THR A 51 -8.20 -6.47 33.52
CA THR A 51 -9.11 -6.10 32.42
C THR A 51 -8.41 -5.27 31.34
N LYS A 52 -7.50 -4.36 31.72
CA LYS A 52 -6.64 -3.64 30.75
C LYS A 52 -5.74 -4.58 29.96
N LEU A 53 -5.03 -5.47 30.65
CA LEU A 53 -4.12 -6.43 30.01
C LEU A 53 -4.87 -7.39 29.07
N GLN A 54 -6.10 -7.78 29.43
CA GLN A 54 -6.97 -8.57 28.54
C GLN A 54 -7.32 -7.81 27.26
N ALA A 55 -7.65 -6.52 27.36
CA ALA A 55 -7.93 -5.68 26.19
C ALA A 55 -6.68 -5.48 25.31
N GLU A 56 -5.51 -5.22 25.91
CA GLU A 56 -4.24 -5.12 25.19
C GLU A 56 -3.89 -6.44 24.48
N ASN A 57 -4.13 -7.59 25.13
CA ASN A 57 -3.90 -8.90 24.53
C ASN A 57 -4.81 -9.16 23.31
N GLN A 58 -6.08 -8.73 23.40
CA GLN A 58 -7.00 -8.79 22.25
C GLN A 58 -6.50 -7.95 21.07
N GLN A 59 -5.97 -6.75 21.33
CA GLN A 59 -5.36 -5.91 20.30
C GLN A 59 -4.12 -6.56 19.68
N LEU A 60 -3.26 -7.16 20.50
CA LEU A 60 -2.09 -7.92 20.01
C LEU A 60 -2.51 -9.10 19.12
N SER A 61 -3.60 -9.79 19.47
CA SER A 61 -4.15 -10.86 18.65
C SER A 61 -4.65 -10.34 17.29
N ALA A 62 -5.32 -9.18 17.24
CA ALA A 62 -5.75 -8.58 15.99
C ALA A 62 -4.56 -8.19 15.10
N MET A 63 -3.54 -7.52 15.66
CA MET A 63 -2.33 -7.16 14.93
C MET A 63 -1.58 -8.37 14.34
N ARG A 64 -1.61 -9.53 15.03
CA ARG A 64 -1.05 -10.78 14.48
C ARG A 64 -1.76 -11.22 13.22
N VAL A 65 -3.09 -11.12 13.18
CA VAL A 65 -3.88 -11.45 11.98
C VAL A 65 -3.52 -10.52 10.83
N ASP A 66 -3.39 -9.21 11.10
CA ASP A 66 -3.00 -8.22 10.08
C ASP A 66 -1.60 -8.51 9.52
N ILE A 67 -0.63 -8.86 10.38
CA ILE A 67 0.73 -9.24 9.95
C ILE A 67 0.69 -10.46 9.03
N ASP A 68 -0.11 -11.47 9.37
CA ASP A 68 -0.23 -12.67 8.54
C ASP A 68 -0.96 -12.37 7.21
N GLY A 69 -1.90 -11.43 7.20
CA GLY A 69 -2.51 -10.87 5.98
C GLY A 69 -1.47 -10.20 5.08
N MET A 70 -0.70 -9.25 5.62
CA MET A 70 0.35 -8.54 4.89
C MET A 70 1.42 -9.49 4.33
N ARG A 71 1.77 -10.55 5.07
CA ARG A 71 2.71 -11.58 4.59
C ARG A 71 2.18 -12.33 3.37
N LYS A 72 0.88 -12.66 3.35
CA LYS A 72 0.24 -13.31 2.20
C LYS A 72 0.23 -12.37 0.98
N GLU A 73 -0.19 -11.13 1.17
CA GLU A 73 -0.18 -10.11 0.11
C GLU A 73 1.23 -9.89 -0.46
N LEU A 74 2.26 -9.85 0.39
CA LEU A 74 3.65 -9.74 -0.04
C LEU A 74 4.10 -10.94 -0.89
N LEU A 75 3.71 -12.16 -0.51
CA LEU A 75 4.02 -13.36 -1.28
C LEU A 75 3.32 -13.35 -2.64
N GLU A 76 2.06 -12.91 -2.69
CA GLU A 76 1.31 -12.76 -3.94
C GLU A 76 1.90 -11.69 -4.85
N ALA A 77 2.26 -10.52 -4.30
CA ALA A 77 2.91 -9.45 -5.05
C ALA A 77 4.26 -9.89 -5.62
N ARG A 78 5.06 -10.67 -4.86
CA ARG A 78 6.31 -11.24 -5.37
C ARG A 78 6.08 -12.20 -6.53
N ARG A 79 5.08 -13.08 -6.44
CA ARG A 79 4.72 -13.98 -7.55
C ARG A 79 4.31 -13.19 -8.79
N ALA A 80 3.43 -12.20 -8.62
CA ALA A 80 2.99 -11.34 -9.72
C ALA A 80 4.18 -10.64 -10.40
N PHE A 81 5.08 -10.07 -9.61
CA PHE A 81 6.30 -9.44 -10.11
C PHE A 81 7.18 -10.42 -10.91
N GLU A 82 7.37 -11.65 -10.43
CA GLU A 82 8.14 -12.67 -11.14
C GLU A 82 7.50 -13.07 -12.48
N TYR A 83 6.17 -13.15 -12.54
CA TYR A 83 5.45 -13.40 -13.79
C TYR A 83 5.61 -12.25 -14.78
N GLU A 84 5.41 -11.00 -14.34
CA GLU A 84 5.58 -9.82 -15.19
C GLU A 84 7.02 -9.67 -15.68
N LYS A 85 8.00 -9.97 -14.83
CA LYS A 85 9.42 -9.94 -15.20
C LYS A 85 9.71 -10.88 -16.37
N LYS A 86 9.25 -12.13 -16.30
CA LYS A 86 9.43 -13.13 -17.37
C LYS A 86 8.73 -12.69 -18.66
N ALA A 87 7.48 -12.22 -18.56
CA ALA A 87 6.75 -11.72 -19.72
C ALA A 87 7.45 -10.52 -20.39
N ASN A 88 8.06 -9.65 -19.59
CA ASN A 88 8.82 -8.51 -20.11
C ASN A 88 10.14 -8.95 -20.78
N GLU A 89 10.83 -9.97 -20.25
CA GLU A 89 12.01 -10.56 -20.90
C GLU A 89 11.67 -11.09 -22.30
N GLU A 90 10.60 -11.87 -22.44
CA GLU A 90 10.10 -12.36 -23.73
C GLU A 90 9.74 -11.20 -24.68
N GLN A 91 9.09 -10.16 -24.16
CA GLN A 91 8.73 -8.98 -24.95
C GLN A 91 9.97 -8.22 -25.46
N VAL A 92 11.04 -8.15 -24.67
CA VAL A 92 12.31 -7.53 -25.08
C VAL A 92 12.95 -8.34 -26.21
N GLU A 93 12.97 -9.66 -26.11
CA GLU A 93 13.50 -10.54 -27.18
C GLU A 93 12.72 -10.36 -28.49
N HIS A 94 11.39 -10.35 -28.42
CA HIS A 94 10.54 -10.10 -29.60
C HIS A 94 10.82 -8.74 -30.23
N LYS A 95 10.98 -7.68 -29.43
CA LYS A 95 11.32 -6.33 -29.93
C LYS A 95 12.67 -6.31 -30.63
N GLN A 96 13.69 -6.95 -30.05
CA GLN A 96 15.02 -7.04 -30.66
C GLN A 96 15.00 -7.82 -31.98
N ALA A 97 14.24 -8.91 -32.06
CA ALA A 97 14.08 -9.66 -33.31
C ALA A 97 13.40 -8.82 -34.39
N MET A 98 12.33 -8.09 -34.04
CA MET A 98 11.66 -7.17 -34.96
C MET A 98 12.58 -6.04 -35.44
N GLU A 99 13.38 -5.46 -34.55
CA GLU A 99 14.36 -4.42 -34.90
C GLU A 99 15.39 -4.94 -35.92
N LYS A 100 15.96 -6.12 -35.69
CA LYS A 100 16.91 -6.75 -36.63
C LYS A 100 16.26 -6.98 -38.00
N ASN A 101 15.03 -7.45 -38.03
CA ASN A 101 14.28 -7.66 -39.28
C ASN A 101 14.05 -6.33 -40.01
N LEU A 102 13.63 -5.27 -39.29
CA LEU A 102 13.45 -3.94 -39.87
C LEU A 102 14.75 -3.38 -40.47
N ILE A 103 15.88 -3.54 -39.78
CA ILE A 103 17.20 -3.13 -40.29
C ILE A 103 17.56 -3.93 -41.55
N SER A 104 17.33 -5.23 -41.57
CA SER A 104 17.61 -6.06 -42.75
C SER A 104 16.75 -5.65 -43.95
N MET A 105 15.45 -5.41 -43.74
CA MET A 105 14.54 -4.94 -44.78
C MET A 105 14.94 -3.56 -45.32
N ALA A 106 15.37 -2.64 -44.45
CA ALA A 106 15.87 -1.34 -44.88
C ALA A 106 17.09 -1.47 -45.80
N ARG A 107 18.04 -2.35 -45.45
CA ARG A 107 19.22 -2.64 -46.30
C ARG A 107 18.85 -3.29 -47.63
N GLU A 108 17.90 -4.22 -47.64
CA GLU A 108 17.42 -4.84 -48.89
C GLU A 108 16.72 -3.81 -49.79
N ILE A 109 15.90 -2.92 -49.23
CA ILE A 109 15.28 -1.82 -49.97
C ILE A 109 16.35 -0.90 -50.58
N GLU A 110 17.39 -0.54 -49.83
CA GLU A 110 18.50 0.25 -50.35
C GLU A 110 19.24 -0.46 -51.49
N LYS A 111 19.50 -1.77 -51.35
CA LYS A 111 20.12 -2.59 -52.39
C LYS A 111 19.27 -2.64 -53.66
N LEU A 112 17.96 -2.88 -53.53
CA LEU A 112 17.02 -2.91 -54.66
C LEU A 112 16.96 -1.53 -55.37
N ARG A 113 16.96 -0.43 -54.62
CA ARG A 113 17.04 0.93 -55.19
C ARG A 113 18.34 1.15 -55.98
N ALA A 114 19.47 0.69 -55.45
CA ALA A 114 20.76 0.78 -56.15
C ALA A 114 20.78 -0.09 -57.42
N GLU A 115 20.22 -1.29 -57.36
CA GLU A 115 20.08 -2.19 -58.51
C GLU A 115 19.19 -1.56 -59.60
N GLN A 116 18.04 -1.01 -59.25
CA GLN A 116 17.14 -0.28 -60.18
C GLN A 116 17.86 0.87 -60.89
N LEU A 117 18.59 1.72 -60.16
CA LEU A 117 19.40 2.78 -60.76
C LEU A 117 20.50 2.25 -61.68
N SER A 118 21.13 1.13 -61.31
CA SER A 118 22.17 0.49 -62.12
C SER A 118 21.61 -0.12 -63.41
N THR A 119 20.42 -0.70 -63.36
CA THR A 119 19.71 -1.25 -64.52
C THR A 119 19.22 -0.12 -65.41
N GLU A 120 18.75 0.99 -64.84
CA GLU A 120 18.35 2.17 -65.60
C GLU A 120 19.55 2.81 -66.31
N ARG A 121 20.71 2.94 -65.65
CA ARG A 121 21.95 3.38 -66.30
C ARG A 121 22.42 2.43 -67.39
N ARG A 122 22.31 1.11 -67.20
CA ARG A 122 22.64 0.11 -68.24
C ARG A 122 21.65 0.12 -69.40
N ALA A 123 20.36 0.34 -69.14
CA ALA A 123 19.34 0.53 -70.17
C ALA A 123 19.57 1.83 -70.97
N ARG A 124 20.03 2.91 -70.32
CA ARG A 124 20.49 4.14 -70.99
C ARG A 124 21.86 4.01 -71.66
N GLY A 125 22.67 3.03 -71.26
CA GLY A 125 24.04 2.80 -71.74
C GLY A 125 24.13 2.02 -73.06
N PHE A 126 23.01 1.57 -73.60
CA PHE A 126 22.92 1.02 -74.96
C PHE A 126 21.97 1.88 -75.80
N GLY A 127 22.52 2.96 -76.37
CA GLY A 127 21.94 3.65 -77.53
C GLY A 127 21.03 4.85 -77.24
N ALA A 128 21.64 6.04 -77.21
CA ALA A 128 21.13 7.31 -77.79
C ALA A 128 22.03 8.43 -77.23
N GLY A 129 22.97 9.01 -77.99
CA GLY A 129 22.70 9.58 -79.30
C GLY A 129 22.02 10.93 -79.10
N ASP A 130 22.86 11.95 -79.00
CA ASP A 130 22.60 13.37 -79.27
C ASP A 130 21.27 13.67 -79.99
N TYR A 131 20.33 14.32 -79.30
CA TYR A 131 19.28 15.23 -79.81
C TYR A 131 18.64 15.86 -78.56
N GLY A 132 18.81 17.14 -78.27
CA GLY A 132 18.24 18.22 -79.08
C GLY A 132 17.06 18.80 -78.30
N ILE A 133 17.31 19.96 -77.67
CA ILE A 133 16.43 21.13 -77.57
C ILE A 133 14.92 20.85 -77.66
N LEU A 134 14.16 21.25 -76.63
CA LEU A 134 13.04 22.22 -76.78
C LEU A 134 12.36 22.51 -75.44
N ASN A 135 12.02 23.79 -75.30
CA ASN A 135 11.05 24.39 -74.39
C ASN A 135 11.50 24.76 -72.97
N GLY A 136 12.07 25.97 -72.89
CA GLY A 136 11.80 26.86 -71.77
C GLY A 136 10.36 27.38 -71.80
N SER A 137 9.74 27.41 -70.62
CA SER A 137 8.84 28.47 -70.16
C SER A 137 8.61 28.29 -68.65
N PRO A 138 9.04 29.24 -67.80
CA PRO A 138 8.76 29.21 -66.37
C PRO A 138 7.54 30.08 -66.05
N GLU A 139 6.42 29.48 -65.68
CA GLU A 139 5.34 30.24 -65.02
C GLU A 139 4.50 29.36 -64.08
N MET A 140 4.95 29.37 -62.83
CA MET A 140 4.17 29.01 -61.64
C MET A 140 3.27 30.20 -61.31
N ARG A 141 1.94 30.05 -61.39
CA ARG A 141 0.93 30.93 -60.73
C ARG A 141 -0.47 30.32 -60.85
N TYR A 142 -0.82 29.42 -59.92
CA TYR A 142 -2.22 29.13 -59.65
C TYR A 142 -2.78 30.24 -58.75
N SER A 143 -3.63 31.09 -59.33
CA SER A 143 -4.53 31.98 -58.62
C SER A 143 -5.93 31.39 -58.68
N GLY A 144 -6.63 31.38 -57.54
CA GLY A 144 -8.09 31.33 -57.51
C GLY A 144 -8.70 30.09 -56.84
N SER A 145 -9.09 30.23 -55.58
CA SER A 145 -10.52 30.28 -55.23
C SER A 145 -10.70 30.59 -53.76
N ALA A 146 -11.15 31.81 -53.50
CA ALA A 146 -11.93 32.14 -52.32
C ALA A 146 -13.33 31.53 -52.51
N PHE A 147 -13.78 30.70 -51.58
CA PHE A 147 -15.18 30.58 -51.20
C PHE A 147 -15.23 29.99 -49.79
N GLY A 148 -15.69 30.80 -48.83
CA GLY A 148 -16.25 30.28 -47.60
C GLY A 148 -17.61 29.66 -47.92
N ASP A 149 -17.94 28.53 -47.30
CA ASP A 149 -18.85 28.51 -46.16
C ASP A 149 -19.22 27.07 -45.76
N VAL A 150 -19.19 26.86 -44.44
CA VAL A 150 -20.19 26.15 -43.62
C VAL A 150 -20.56 24.70 -44.00
N TYR A 151 -20.09 23.74 -43.18
CA TYR A 151 -20.90 22.90 -42.28
C TYR A 151 -20.09 21.67 -41.83
N GLY A 152 -20.08 21.40 -40.52
CA GLY A 152 -20.02 20.01 -40.05
C GLY A 152 -18.84 19.61 -39.17
N GLY A 153 -18.94 19.92 -37.87
CA GLY A 153 -18.89 18.87 -36.85
C GLY A 153 -17.52 18.47 -36.29
N GLY A 154 -17.40 18.62 -34.96
CA GLY A 154 -16.66 17.66 -34.16
C GLY A 154 -15.41 18.19 -33.48
N ALA A 155 -15.60 18.93 -32.39
CA ALA A 155 -14.61 19.07 -31.35
C ALA A 155 -14.32 17.70 -30.71
N TRP A 156 -13.20 17.09 -31.06
CA TRP A 156 -12.54 16.08 -30.23
C TRP A 156 -11.58 16.87 -29.32
N GLY A 157 -11.87 17.12 -28.04
CA GLY A 157 -12.18 16.12 -27.03
C GLY A 157 -10.91 15.88 -26.21
N THR A 158 -10.66 16.76 -25.24
CA THR A 158 -9.59 16.65 -24.25
C THR A 158 -9.80 15.41 -23.37
N TYR A 159 -8.86 14.47 -23.39
CA TYR A 159 -8.90 13.33 -22.46
C TYR A 159 -8.41 13.78 -21.08
N ASP A 160 -9.39 13.99 -20.19
CA ASP A 160 -9.23 14.19 -18.75
C ASP A 160 -8.87 12.85 -18.07
N LYS A 161 -7.93 12.91 -17.13
CA LYS A 161 -7.46 11.77 -16.33
C LYS A 161 -8.42 11.53 -15.17
N ARG A 162 -9.12 10.39 -15.12
CA ARG A 162 -9.72 9.89 -13.87
C ARG A 162 -9.58 8.37 -13.75
N GLY A 163 -8.96 7.95 -12.65
CA GLY A 163 -8.75 6.55 -12.29
C GLY A 163 -10.03 5.83 -11.91
N ALA A 164 -10.00 4.51 -12.04
CA ALA A 164 -11.10 3.62 -11.69
C ALA A 164 -11.16 3.34 -10.17
N PRO A 165 -12.36 3.11 -9.60
CA PRO A 165 -12.53 2.73 -8.21
C PRO A 165 -12.22 1.24 -8.03
N ARG A 166 -11.41 0.93 -7.00
CA ARG A 166 -11.25 -0.45 -6.51
C ARG A 166 -12.48 -0.83 -5.69
N ARG A 167 -13.06 -1.98 -6.00
CA ARG A 167 -13.90 -2.78 -5.09
C ARG A 167 -13.13 -4.03 -4.72
#